data_AF-A0A347T9G3-F1
#
_entry.id   AF-A0A347T9G3-F1
#
_cell.length_a   1.000
_cell.length_b   1.000
_cell.length_c   1.000
_cell.angle_alpha   90.00
_cell.angle_beta   90.00
_cell.angle_gamma   90.00
#
_symmetry.space_group_name_H-M   'P 1'
#
loop_
_entity.id
_entity.type
_entity.pdbx_description
1 polymer ?
#
loop_
_entity_poly.entity_id
_entity_poly.type
_entity_poly.pdbx_seq_one_letter_code
_entity_poly.pdbx_strand_id
1 'polypeptide(L)'
;MKKCPYCNTLNPDDAEVCENCGKPLKGRMLALVCPNCGKVNALGSRECSVCHTKLSQSNHQLVSREITPRKNNKRWGYIALIAFGLLIALFTYLGTKNARNPLTPSKIETLEFSYFDKNKEGLYKDYYIVNVPNTLLCQHFSIAYIGRNAQGARLLKVVTLKKTKKLYRQNKHYSLYVRKRDVIVSGPQRVIIRNGAEMFSTAPGRHNKIYQQGRNSCVVKGNKQVKLIKIQTLILIDDY
;
A
#
# COMPACT_ATOMS: atom_id res chain seq x y z
N MET A 1 -46.00 -7.31 35.35
CA MET A 1 -46.07 -7.23 36.82
C MET A 1 -44.69 -7.43 37.41
N LYS A 2 -44.28 -6.62 38.40
CA LYS A 2 -42.98 -6.74 39.09
C LYS A 2 -43.14 -7.22 40.52
N LYS A 3 -42.33 -8.18 40.92
CA LYS A 3 -42.34 -8.72 42.28
C LYS A 3 -41.49 -7.85 43.21
N CYS A 4 -42.06 -7.42 44.33
CA CYS A 4 -41.35 -6.69 45.35
C CYS A 4 -40.23 -7.55 45.92
N PRO A 5 -38.96 -7.09 45.90
CA PRO A 5 -37.84 -7.91 46.38
C PRO A 5 -37.78 -8.03 47.90
N TYR A 6 -38.63 -7.29 48.64
CA TYR A 6 -38.64 -7.28 50.11
C TYR A 6 -39.74 -8.14 50.72
N CYS A 7 -40.94 -8.14 50.14
CA CYS A 7 -42.10 -8.86 50.67
C CYS A 7 -42.74 -9.81 49.65
N ASN A 8 -42.15 -9.95 48.47
CA ASN A 8 -42.61 -10.84 47.39
C ASN A 8 -43.99 -10.51 46.79
N THR A 9 -44.64 -9.41 47.19
CA THR A 9 -45.89 -8.92 46.59
C THR A 9 -45.71 -8.59 45.10
N LEU A 10 -46.65 -8.99 44.26
CA LEU A 10 -46.69 -8.60 42.85
C LEU A 10 -47.29 -7.21 42.73
N ASN A 11 -46.59 -6.30 42.06
CA ASN A 11 -47.01 -4.92 41.86
C ASN A 11 -47.14 -4.63 40.34
N PRO A 12 -47.89 -3.59 39.94
CA PRO A 12 -47.91 -3.08 38.57
C PRO A 12 -46.49 -2.75 38.04
N ASP A 13 -46.27 -2.84 36.73
CA ASP A 13 -44.93 -2.64 36.15
C ASP A 13 -44.39 -1.21 36.33
N ASP A 14 -45.29 -0.24 36.48
CA ASP A 14 -45.02 1.18 36.70
C ASP A 14 -44.88 1.57 38.19
N ALA A 15 -45.35 0.75 39.14
CA ALA A 15 -45.38 1.09 40.58
C ALA A 15 -44.00 1.49 41.17
N GLU A 16 -43.81 2.71 41.66
CA GLU A 16 -42.48 3.11 42.16
C GLU A 16 -42.14 2.57 43.55
N VAL A 17 -43.17 2.22 44.32
CA VAL A 17 -43.11 1.67 45.68
C VAL A 17 -43.99 0.43 45.76
N CYS A 18 -43.65 -0.49 46.68
CA CYS A 18 -44.48 -1.65 46.91
C CYS A 18 -45.76 -1.28 47.66
N GLU A 19 -46.90 -1.68 47.11
CA GLU A 19 -48.22 -1.44 47.71
C GLU A 19 -48.40 -2.09 49.09
N ASN A 20 -47.69 -3.19 49.35
CA ASN A 20 -47.81 -3.94 50.60
C ASN A 20 -46.82 -3.46 51.68
N CYS A 21 -45.56 -3.17 51.33
CA CYS A 21 -44.51 -2.89 52.32
C CYS A 21 -43.90 -1.48 52.23
N GLY A 22 -44.37 -0.62 51.32
CA GLY A 22 -43.94 0.77 51.18
C GLY A 22 -42.51 0.99 50.71
N LYS A 23 -41.74 -0.08 50.41
CA LYS A 23 -40.34 0.01 50.00
C LYS A 23 -40.21 0.32 48.49
N PRO A 24 -39.18 1.08 48.07
CA PRO A 24 -39.02 1.48 46.67
C PRO A 24 -38.72 0.28 45.75
N LEU A 25 -39.37 0.27 44.59
CA LEU A 25 -39.24 -0.74 43.52
C LEU A 25 -38.32 -0.26 42.37
N LYS A 26 -38.05 1.05 42.26
CA LYS A 26 -37.14 1.60 41.24
C LYS A 26 -35.66 1.42 41.63
N GLY A 27 -34.85 0.99 40.67
CA GLY A 27 -33.38 1.09 40.73
C GLY A 27 -32.65 -0.02 41.49
N ARG A 28 -33.33 -0.92 42.21
CA ARG A 28 -32.70 -2.05 42.92
C ARG A 28 -33.29 -3.37 42.48
N MET A 29 -32.43 -4.33 42.13
CA MET A 29 -32.82 -5.71 41.79
C MET A 29 -32.19 -6.67 42.79
N LEU A 30 -32.94 -7.71 43.16
CA LEU A 30 -32.40 -8.82 43.93
C LEU A 30 -31.53 -9.66 42.99
N ALA A 31 -30.27 -9.86 43.35
CA ALA A 31 -29.31 -10.64 42.57
C ALA A 31 -28.41 -11.46 43.49
N LEU A 32 -27.71 -12.47 42.95
CA LEU A 32 -26.72 -13.23 43.68
C LEU A 32 -25.35 -12.56 43.53
N VAL A 33 -24.78 -12.03 44.61
CA VAL A 33 -23.43 -11.45 44.59
C VAL A 33 -22.43 -12.51 45.02
N CYS A 34 -21.47 -12.80 44.14
CA CYS A 34 -20.46 -13.83 44.42
C CYS A 34 -19.60 -13.41 45.62
N PRO A 35 -19.47 -14.25 46.66
CA PRO A 35 -18.70 -13.91 47.86
C PRO A 35 -17.19 -13.91 47.60
N ASN A 36 -16.74 -14.59 46.55
CA ASN A 36 -15.32 -14.69 46.21
C ASN A 36 -14.84 -13.53 45.33
N CYS A 37 -15.63 -13.12 44.32
CA CYS A 37 -15.20 -12.12 43.33
C CYS A 37 -16.10 -10.88 43.21
N GLY A 38 -17.18 -10.78 43.99
CA GLY A 38 -18.11 -9.64 43.95
C GLY A 38 -18.98 -9.54 42.67
N LYS A 39 -18.83 -10.45 41.71
CA LYS A 39 -19.63 -10.45 40.48
C LYS A 39 -21.11 -10.65 40.81
N VAL A 40 -21.96 -9.81 40.22
CA VAL A 40 -23.42 -9.96 40.25
C VAL A 40 -23.84 -11.05 39.26
N ASN A 41 -24.57 -12.05 39.74
CA ASN A 41 -25.11 -13.17 38.96
C ASN A 41 -26.63 -13.18 39.04
N ALA A 42 -27.28 -13.81 38.05
CA ALA A 42 -28.73 -13.91 37.99
C ALA A 42 -29.28 -14.78 39.14
N LEU A 43 -30.53 -14.53 39.55
CA LEU A 43 -31.22 -15.39 40.50
C LEU A 43 -31.33 -16.82 39.91
N GLY A 44 -31.08 -17.84 40.73
CA GLY A 44 -31.10 -19.24 40.33
C GLY A 44 -29.78 -19.77 39.73
N SER A 45 -28.76 -18.93 39.54
CA SER A 45 -27.41 -19.42 39.20
C SER A 45 -26.85 -20.29 40.32
N ARG A 46 -26.39 -21.51 39.99
CA ARG A 46 -25.77 -22.44 40.95
C ARG A 46 -24.31 -22.11 41.24
N GLU A 47 -23.64 -21.43 40.32
CA GLU A 47 -22.24 -21.03 40.40
C GLU A 47 -22.01 -19.65 39.77
N CYS A 48 -20.91 -19.00 40.15
CA CYS A 48 -20.52 -17.71 39.59
C CYS A 48 -20.01 -17.86 38.16
N SER A 49 -20.55 -17.05 37.24
CA SER A 49 -20.15 -16.98 35.83
C SER A 49 -18.69 -16.60 35.54
N VAL A 50 -17.92 -16.21 36.57
CA VAL A 50 -16.53 -15.75 36.43
C VAL A 50 -15.56 -16.67 37.15
N CYS A 51 -15.84 -17.00 38.41
CA CYS A 51 -14.91 -17.78 39.24
C CYS A 51 -15.46 -19.14 39.67
N HIS A 52 -16.62 -19.56 39.16
CA HIS A 52 -17.29 -20.85 39.42
C HIS A 52 -17.54 -21.18 40.91
N THR A 53 -17.39 -20.21 41.81
CA THR A 53 -17.76 -20.37 43.22
C THR A 53 -19.25 -20.68 43.32
N LYS A 54 -19.60 -21.74 44.06
CA LYS A 54 -20.99 -22.13 44.31
C LYS A 54 -21.76 -20.98 44.96
N LEU A 55 -22.96 -20.71 44.45
CA LEU A 55 -23.85 -19.66 44.95
C LEU A 55 -25.04 -20.29 45.66
N SER A 56 -25.50 -19.66 46.72
CA SER A 56 -26.66 -20.09 47.51
C SER A 56 -27.60 -18.93 47.79
N GLN A 57 -28.78 -19.20 48.34
CA GLN A 57 -29.77 -18.15 48.64
C GLN A 57 -29.27 -17.12 49.68
N SER A 58 -28.27 -17.45 50.50
CA SER A 58 -27.68 -16.47 51.43
C SER A 58 -26.86 -15.38 50.71
N ASN A 59 -26.51 -15.60 49.44
CA ASN A 59 -25.78 -14.65 48.60
C ASN A 59 -26.68 -13.60 47.93
N HIS A 60 -27.98 -13.59 48.26
CA HIS A 60 -28.91 -12.59 47.74
C HIS A 60 -28.59 -11.21 48.30
N GLN A 61 -28.31 -10.28 47.40
CA GLN A 61 -28.08 -8.88 47.75
C GLN A 61 -28.90 -7.99 46.82
N LEU A 62 -29.37 -6.88 47.38
CA LEU A 62 -29.98 -5.80 46.61
C LEU A 62 -28.87 -4.99 45.94
N VAL A 63 -28.85 -5.01 44.61
CA VAL A 63 -27.87 -4.28 43.83
C VAL A 63 -28.56 -3.15 43.07
N SER A 64 -28.00 -1.94 43.15
CA SER A 64 -28.45 -0.82 42.34
C SER A 64 -28.03 -1.02 40.89
N ARG A 65 -28.96 -0.97 39.95
CA ARG A 65 -28.65 -1.05 38.52
C ARG A 65 -28.36 0.37 38.02
N GLU A 66 -27.10 0.78 38.02
CA GLU A 66 -26.67 1.91 37.19
C GLU A 66 -26.68 1.46 35.73
N ILE A 67 -27.80 1.69 35.05
CA ILE A 67 -27.85 1.58 33.60
C ILE A 67 -27.20 2.85 33.07
N THR A 68 -25.90 2.81 32.77
CA THR A 68 -25.33 3.85 31.91
C THR A 68 -25.95 3.68 30.53
N PRO A 69 -26.74 4.64 30.02
CA PRO A 69 -27.30 4.52 28.68
C PRO A 69 -26.14 4.47 27.70
N ARG A 70 -26.04 3.38 26.93
CA ARG A 70 -25.07 3.27 25.82
C ARG A 70 -25.41 4.34 24.80
N LYS A 71 -24.74 5.50 24.88
CA LYS A 71 -24.92 6.62 23.96
C LYS A 71 -24.53 6.13 22.55
N ASN A 72 -25.52 6.02 21.67
CA ASN A 72 -25.34 5.56 20.29
C ASN A 72 -24.85 6.72 19.43
N ASN A 73 -23.53 6.88 19.37
CA ASN A 73 -22.88 8.01 18.71
C ASN A 73 -22.71 7.75 17.20
N LYS A 74 -23.78 7.44 16.44
CA LYS A 74 -23.66 7.13 15.00
C LYS A 74 -22.86 8.19 14.21
N ARG A 75 -22.94 9.47 14.62
CA ARG A 75 -22.16 10.58 14.05
C ARG A 75 -20.65 10.39 14.16
N TRP A 76 -20.15 9.84 15.26
CA TRP A 76 -18.72 9.56 15.43
C TRP A 76 -18.24 8.42 14.53
N GLY A 77 -19.11 7.44 14.25
CA GLY A 77 -18.84 6.40 13.27
C GLY A 77 -18.65 6.95 11.85
N TYR A 78 -19.49 7.91 11.43
CA TYR A 78 -19.34 8.56 10.12
C TYR A 78 -18.07 9.42 10.03
N ILE A 79 -17.72 10.15 11.09
CA ILE A 79 -16.48 10.95 11.13
C ILE A 79 -15.24 10.06 10.99
N ALA A 80 -15.22 8.92 11.69
CA ALA A 80 -14.11 7.96 11.58
C ALA A 80 -13.99 7.36 10.17
N LEU A 81 -15.11 7.03 9.51
CA LEU A 81 -15.13 6.52 8.14
C LEU A 81 -14.59 7.53 7.12
N ILE A 82 -15.00 8.80 7.23
CA ILE A 82 -14.52 9.87 6.35
C ILE A 82 -13.01 10.08 6.53
N ALA A 83 -12.54 10.15 7.78
CA ALA A 83 -11.12 10.29 8.08
C ALA A 83 -10.28 9.13 7.52
N PHE A 84 -10.76 7.89 7.65
CA PHE A 84 -10.10 6.71 7.09
C PHE A 84 -10.04 6.75 5.56
N GLY A 85 -11.14 7.15 4.90
CA GLY A 85 -11.17 7.34 3.45
C GLY A 85 -10.18 8.40 2.96
N LEU A 86 -10.08 9.54 3.65
CA LEU A 86 -9.10 10.59 3.35
C LEU A 86 -7.66 10.11 3.57
N LEU A 87 -7.41 9.31 4.60
CA LEU A 87 -6.10 8.75 4.89
C LEU A 87 -5.67 7.76 3.80
N ILE A 88 -6.56 6.88 3.33
CA ILE A 88 -6.30 6.00 2.18
C ILE A 88 -6.05 6.82 0.91
N ALA A 89 -6.87 7.82 0.63
CA ALA A 89 -6.67 8.69 -0.53
C ALA A 89 -5.32 9.42 -0.48
N LEU A 90 -4.90 9.88 0.70
CA LEU A 90 -3.60 10.50 0.90
C LEU A 90 -2.46 9.48 0.73
N PHE A 91 -2.56 8.29 1.31
CA PHE A 91 -1.56 7.23 1.17
C PHE A 91 -1.43 6.75 -0.28
N THR A 92 -2.54 6.60 -1.01
CA THR A 92 -2.53 6.26 -2.44
C THR A 92 -1.96 7.41 -3.28
N TYR A 93 -2.30 8.66 -2.98
CA TYR A 93 -1.71 9.84 -3.63
C TYR A 93 -0.20 9.95 -3.38
N LEU A 94 0.25 9.76 -2.14
CA LEU A 94 1.67 9.79 -1.78
C LEU A 94 2.42 8.59 -2.36
N GLY A 95 1.82 7.40 -2.35
CA GLY A 95 2.38 6.17 -2.92
C GLY A 95 2.55 6.28 -4.44
N THR A 96 1.53 6.76 -5.16
CA THR A 96 1.61 7.00 -6.62
C THR A 96 2.58 8.12 -6.95
N LYS A 97 2.71 9.15 -6.09
CA LYS A 97 3.69 10.23 -6.29
C LYS A 97 5.12 9.79 -6.00
N ASN A 98 5.36 8.77 -5.15
CA ASN A 98 6.71 8.37 -4.72
C ASN A 98 7.21 7.04 -5.32
N ALA A 99 6.34 6.20 -5.89
CA ALA A 99 6.73 4.99 -6.61
C ALA A 99 7.09 5.31 -8.07
N ARG A 100 8.29 5.84 -8.28
CA ARG A 100 8.74 6.40 -9.57
C ARG A 100 9.98 5.69 -10.12
N ASN A 101 9.89 4.40 -10.39
CA ASN A 101 10.90 3.74 -11.22
C ASN A 101 10.21 2.96 -12.35
N PRO A 102 10.72 3.04 -13.58
CA PRO A 102 10.05 2.48 -14.76
C PRO A 102 10.50 1.03 -15.01
N LEU A 103 11.57 0.64 -14.32
CA LEU A 103 12.21 -0.64 -14.34
C LEU A 103 11.53 -1.48 -13.27
N THR A 104 11.07 -2.65 -13.66
CA THR A 104 10.54 -3.63 -12.72
C THR A 104 11.69 -4.24 -11.92
N PRO A 105 11.64 -4.21 -10.57
CA PRO A 105 12.70 -4.77 -9.75
C PRO A 105 12.83 -6.27 -10.02
N SER A 106 14.07 -6.77 -9.92
CA SER A 106 14.40 -8.19 -10.16
C SER A 106 14.08 -8.70 -11.58
N LYS A 107 13.98 -7.81 -12.56
CA LYS A 107 13.75 -8.16 -13.97
C LYS A 107 14.93 -7.78 -14.87
N ILE A 108 15.08 -8.51 -15.97
CA ILE A 108 15.95 -8.12 -17.07
C ILE A 108 15.10 -7.42 -18.11
N GLU A 109 15.48 -6.18 -18.46
CA GLU A 109 14.76 -5.38 -19.44
C GLU A 109 15.66 -5.03 -20.62
N THR A 110 15.03 -4.81 -21.77
CA THR A 110 15.73 -4.38 -22.98
C THR A 110 15.36 -2.92 -23.27
N LEU A 111 16.36 -2.08 -23.51
CA LEU A 111 16.21 -0.65 -23.75
C LEU A 111 16.62 -0.30 -25.19
N GLU A 112 15.77 0.44 -25.90
CA GLU A 112 16.06 1.09 -27.17
C GLU A 112 16.31 2.58 -26.94
N PHE A 113 17.49 3.07 -27.31
CA PHE A 113 17.85 4.49 -27.31
C PHE A 113 17.78 5.00 -28.75
N SER A 114 16.76 5.79 -29.08
CA SER A 114 16.63 6.46 -30.37
C SER A 114 17.20 7.88 -30.30
N TYR A 115 18.09 8.23 -31.23
CA TYR A 115 18.77 9.52 -31.29
C TYR A 115 18.24 10.34 -32.46
N PHE A 116 17.99 11.62 -32.24
CA PHE A 116 17.46 12.52 -33.26
C PHE A 116 18.25 13.83 -33.33
N ASP A 117 18.19 14.44 -34.51
CA ASP A 117 18.78 15.74 -34.77
C ASP A 117 17.91 16.91 -34.24
N LYS A 118 18.24 18.15 -34.65
CA LYS A 118 17.46 19.35 -34.29
C LYS A 118 16.06 19.37 -34.91
N ASN A 119 15.87 18.74 -36.06
CA ASN A 119 14.62 18.68 -36.81
C ASN A 119 13.73 17.49 -36.39
N LYS A 120 14.18 16.69 -35.41
CA LYS A 120 13.56 15.43 -34.97
C LYS A 120 13.64 14.30 -36.01
N GLU A 121 14.57 14.39 -36.94
CA GLU A 121 14.91 13.31 -37.85
C GLU A 121 15.75 12.26 -37.12
N GLY A 122 15.43 10.97 -37.34
CA GLY A 122 16.10 9.86 -36.68
C GLY A 122 17.50 9.64 -37.23
N LEU A 123 18.52 9.72 -36.37
CA LEU A 123 19.92 9.50 -36.74
C LEU A 123 20.31 8.02 -36.65
N TYR A 124 20.08 7.41 -35.49
CA TYR A 124 20.36 5.99 -35.24
C TYR A 124 19.67 5.54 -33.96
N LYS A 125 19.73 4.23 -33.71
CA LYS A 125 19.23 3.58 -32.50
C LYS A 125 20.30 2.70 -31.88
N ASP A 126 20.49 2.78 -30.58
CA ASP A 126 21.32 1.84 -29.82
C ASP A 126 20.44 0.95 -28.94
N TYR A 127 20.85 -0.30 -28.77
CA TYR A 127 20.10 -1.30 -28.03
C TYR A 127 20.92 -1.81 -26.84
N TYR A 128 20.28 -1.89 -25.67
CA TYR A 128 20.91 -2.35 -24.43
C TYR A 128 20.04 -3.37 -23.72
N ILE A 129 20.67 -4.24 -22.92
CA ILE A 129 19.99 -5.07 -21.91
C ILE A 129 20.43 -4.60 -20.54
N VAL A 130 19.49 -4.37 -19.63
CA VAL A 130 19.75 -4.00 -18.22
C VAL A 130 19.27 -5.11 -17.30
N ASN A 131 20.09 -5.45 -16.31
CA ASN A 131 19.68 -6.31 -15.20
C ASN A 131 19.31 -5.43 -14.00
N VAL A 132 18.02 -5.39 -13.66
CA VAL A 132 17.50 -4.50 -12.63
C VAL A 132 17.61 -5.21 -11.28
N PRO A 133 18.36 -4.65 -10.30
CA PRO A 133 18.46 -5.24 -8.98
C PRO A 133 17.10 -5.23 -8.26
N ASN A 134 16.99 -6.05 -7.20
CA ASN A 134 15.77 -6.16 -6.39
C ASN A 134 15.44 -4.86 -5.64
N THR A 135 16.37 -3.91 -5.59
CA THR A 135 16.21 -2.63 -4.88
C THR A 135 16.26 -1.47 -5.86
N LEU A 136 15.14 -0.76 -5.93
CA LEU A 136 14.93 0.45 -6.73
C LEU A 136 15.66 1.70 -6.20
N LEU A 137 16.38 1.56 -5.08
CA LEU A 137 17.27 2.59 -4.50
C LEU A 137 18.64 2.61 -5.19
N CYS A 138 18.97 1.61 -6.01
CA CYS A 138 20.24 1.59 -6.75
C CYS A 138 20.27 2.74 -7.76
N GLN A 139 21.29 3.59 -7.64
CA GLN A 139 21.56 4.68 -8.60
C GLN A 139 22.47 4.23 -9.74
N HIS A 140 23.06 3.04 -9.67
CA HIS A 140 24.03 2.54 -10.63
C HIS A 140 23.60 1.17 -11.15
N PHE A 141 23.46 1.06 -12.47
CA PHE A 141 23.05 -0.15 -13.16
C PHE A 141 24.11 -0.56 -14.18
N SER A 142 24.31 -1.87 -14.31
CA SER A 142 25.13 -2.43 -15.39
C SER A 142 24.23 -2.70 -16.60
N ILE A 143 24.60 -2.13 -17.75
CA ILE A 143 23.87 -2.32 -19.01
C ILE A 143 24.79 -2.97 -20.05
N ALA A 144 24.34 -4.01 -20.72
CA ALA A 144 25.06 -4.67 -21.80
C ALA A 144 24.65 -4.04 -23.14
N TYR A 145 25.63 -3.58 -23.93
CA TYR A 145 25.37 -3.01 -25.27
C TYR A 145 25.22 -4.12 -26.31
N ILE A 146 24.10 -4.13 -27.04
CA ILE A 146 23.74 -5.18 -27.97
C ILE A 146 24.10 -4.83 -29.41
N GLY A 147 24.00 -3.54 -29.76
CA GLY A 147 24.34 -3.09 -31.11
C GLY A 147 23.56 -1.86 -31.53
N ARG A 148 23.87 -1.39 -32.74
CA ARG A 148 23.28 -0.20 -33.35
C ARG A 148 22.39 -0.58 -34.53
N ASN A 149 21.29 0.14 -34.70
CA ASN A 149 20.36 0.01 -35.81
C ASN A 149 19.96 -1.46 -36.03
N ALA A 150 20.01 -1.93 -37.28
CA ALA A 150 19.63 -3.28 -37.67
C ALA A 150 20.41 -4.38 -36.94
N GLN A 151 21.68 -4.15 -36.57
CA GLN A 151 22.50 -5.13 -35.86
C GLN A 151 21.90 -5.44 -34.48
N GLY A 152 21.59 -4.38 -33.71
CA GLY A 152 20.97 -4.54 -32.39
C GLY A 152 19.53 -5.05 -32.49
N ALA A 153 18.73 -4.47 -33.39
CA ALA A 153 17.33 -4.85 -33.58
C ALA A 153 17.16 -6.33 -33.95
N ARG A 154 18.01 -6.86 -34.84
CA ARG A 154 17.94 -8.27 -35.28
C ARG A 154 18.19 -9.25 -34.14
N LEU A 155 19.08 -8.91 -33.19
CA LEU A 155 19.37 -9.75 -32.03
C LEU A 155 18.21 -9.80 -31.02
N LEU A 156 17.32 -8.80 -31.05
CA LEU A 156 16.25 -8.60 -30.08
C LEU A 156 14.83 -8.82 -30.64
N LYS A 157 14.66 -8.96 -31.97
CA LYS A 157 13.36 -9.04 -32.66
C LYS A 157 12.45 -10.17 -32.14
N VAL A 158 13.04 -11.30 -31.77
CA VAL A 158 12.36 -12.47 -31.15
C VAL A 158 13.39 -13.16 -30.25
N VAL A 159 13.40 -12.81 -28.97
CA VAL A 159 14.41 -13.33 -28.03
C VAL A 159 13.75 -13.83 -26.75
N THR A 160 14.05 -15.08 -26.39
CA THR A 160 13.58 -15.71 -25.15
C THR A 160 14.35 -15.15 -23.96
N LEU A 161 13.79 -15.21 -22.74
CA LEU A 161 14.49 -14.77 -21.54
C LEU A 161 15.87 -15.44 -21.36
N LYS A 162 15.98 -16.73 -21.72
CA LYS A 162 17.24 -17.48 -21.71
C LYS A 162 18.27 -16.87 -22.67
N LYS A 163 17.85 -16.50 -23.88
CA LYS A 163 18.73 -15.89 -24.88
C LYS A 163 19.06 -14.44 -24.52
N THR A 164 18.14 -13.69 -23.90
CA THR A 164 18.41 -12.35 -23.35
C THR A 164 19.46 -12.39 -22.24
N LYS A 165 19.35 -13.33 -21.29
CA LYS A 165 20.37 -13.56 -20.25
C LYS A 165 21.74 -13.90 -20.84
N LYS A 166 21.77 -14.72 -21.89
CA LYS A 166 23.00 -15.06 -22.62
C LYS A 166 23.61 -13.83 -23.29
N LEU A 167 22.81 -13.04 -24.02
CA LEU A 167 23.25 -11.81 -24.66
C LEU A 167 23.79 -10.81 -23.64
N TYR A 168 23.11 -10.64 -22.51
CA TYR A 168 23.59 -9.77 -21.42
C TYR A 168 25.01 -10.17 -20.99
N ARG A 169 25.24 -11.45 -20.66
CA ARG A 169 26.55 -11.95 -20.18
C ARG A 169 27.67 -11.88 -21.23
N GLN A 170 27.34 -11.99 -22.51
CA GLN A 170 28.33 -12.11 -23.59
C GLN A 170 28.72 -10.77 -24.21
N ASN A 171 27.96 -9.71 -23.95
CA ASN A 171 28.22 -8.39 -24.53
C ASN A 171 28.99 -7.50 -23.57
N LYS A 172 29.55 -6.41 -24.10
CA LYS A 172 30.30 -5.44 -23.28
C LYS A 172 29.35 -4.64 -22.39
N HIS A 173 29.72 -4.53 -21.12
CA HIS A 173 28.95 -3.79 -20.12
C HIS A 173 29.42 -2.33 -20.01
N TYR A 174 28.44 -1.46 -19.79
CA TYR A 174 28.58 -0.05 -19.49
C TYR A 174 27.78 0.28 -18.22
N SER A 175 27.97 1.50 -17.73
CA SER A 175 27.28 2.03 -16.56
C SER A 175 26.12 2.91 -16.99
N LEU A 176 24.95 2.66 -16.43
CA LEU A 176 23.82 3.58 -16.40
C LEU A 176 23.73 4.13 -14.98
N TYR A 177 24.00 5.41 -14.80
CA TYR A 177 23.96 6.09 -13.51
C TYR A 177 22.80 7.09 -13.48
N VAL A 178 21.93 6.98 -12.48
CA VAL A 178 20.76 7.84 -12.26
C VAL A 178 21.02 8.67 -11.01
N ARG A 179 21.35 9.96 -11.19
CA ARG A 179 21.71 10.89 -10.11
C ARG A 179 20.64 11.96 -9.94
N LYS A 180 19.82 11.86 -8.90
CA LYS A 180 18.72 12.80 -8.63
C LYS A 180 17.78 12.94 -9.84
N ARG A 181 18.07 13.90 -10.73
CA ARG A 181 17.34 14.19 -11.96
C ARG A 181 18.11 13.84 -13.23
N ASP A 182 19.39 13.48 -13.17
CA ASP A 182 20.21 13.26 -14.36
C ASP A 182 20.44 11.77 -14.62
N VAL A 183 20.55 11.40 -15.90
CA VAL A 183 20.89 10.04 -16.32
C VAL A 183 22.17 10.08 -17.15
N ILE A 184 23.15 9.25 -16.78
CA ILE A 184 24.45 9.17 -17.43
C ILE A 184 24.66 7.74 -17.92
N VAL A 185 24.89 7.58 -19.22
CA VAL A 185 25.28 6.31 -19.83
C VAL A 185 26.73 6.40 -20.25
N SER A 186 27.56 5.44 -19.85
CA SER A 186 29.00 5.49 -20.09
C SER A 186 29.45 5.04 -21.48
N GLY A 187 28.63 4.38 -22.29
CA GLY A 187 29.08 4.01 -23.65
C GLY A 187 28.01 3.47 -24.58
N PRO A 188 28.40 3.06 -25.81
CA PRO A 188 29.66 3.34 -26.52
C PRO A 188 29.92 4.82 -26.77
N GLN A 189 28.87 5.63 -26.83
CA GLN A 189 28.95 7.07 -26.72
C GLN A 189 28.50 7.48 -25.33
N ARG A 190 29.22 8.43 -24.72
CA ARG A 190 28.82 8.93 -23.41
C ARG A 190 27.62 9.84 -23.57
N VAL A 191 26.49 9.42 -23.01
CA VAL A 191 25.23 10.17 -23.04
C VAL A 191 24.98 10.75 -21.66
N ILE A 192 24.68 12.05 -21.60
CA ILE A 192 24.27 12.75 -20.39
C ILE A 192 22.90 13.38 -20.67
N ILE A 193 21.89 12.92 -19.95
CA ILE A 193 20.51 13.38 -20.08
C ILE A 193 20.19 14.19 -18.83
N ARG A 194 20.14 15.52 -18.97
CA ARG A 194 19.77 16.40 -17.86
C ARG A 194 18.26 16.36 -17.64
N ASN A 195 17.84 16.35 -16.37
CA ASN A 195 16.43 16.14 -16.00
C ASN A 195 15.82 14.84 -16.56
N GLY A 196 16.67 13.87 -16.92
CA GLY A 196 16.23 12.59 -17.46
C GLY A 196 15.60 11.64 -16.46
N ALA A 197 15.86 11.75 -15.15
CA ALA A 197 15.28 10.82 -14.18
C ALA A 197 13.75 10.96 -14.06
N GLU A 198 13.19 12.13 -14.37
CA GLU A 198 11.73 12.32 -14.49
C GLU A 198 11.15 11.53 -15.67
N MET A 199 11.94 11.26 -16.72
CA MET A 199 11.57 10.40 -17.85
C MET A 199 11.51 8.92 -17.46
N PHE A 200 12.25 8.50 -16.44
CA PHE A 200 12.17 7.15 -15.88
C PHE A 200 10.95 6.99 -14.94
N SER A 201 10.03 7.96 -14.86
CA SER A 201 8.92 7.91 -13.92
C SER A 201 7.58 8.00 -14.63
N THR A 202 7.05 6.89 -15.14
CA THR A 202 5.65 6.83 -15.60
C THR A 202 4.99 5.54 -15.16
N ALA A 203 3.74 5.67 -14.70
CA ALA A 203 2.95 4.72 -13.92
C ALA A 203 2.92 3.27 -14.43
N PRO A 204 2.79 2.27 -13.52
CA PRO A 204 2.57 0.88 -13.90
C PRO A 204 1.22 0.74 -14.62
N GLY A 205 1.22 0.00 -15.73
CA GLY A 205 0.01 -0.51 -16.36
C GLY A 205 -0.50 0.23 -17.59
N ARG A 206 -0.06 1.46 -17.89
CA ARG A 206 -0.36 2.10 -19.18
C ARG A 206 0.76 3.02 -19.68
N HIS A 207 1.23 2.68 -20.89
CA HIS A 207 1.99 3.48 -21.87
C HIS A 207 3.52 3.26 -21.93
N ASN A 208 3.91 2.43 -22.92
CA ASN A 208 5.25 2.08 -23.43
C ASN A 208 6.06 3.24 -24.05
N LYS A 209 5.89 4.48 -23.58
CA LYS A 209 6.51 5.64 -24.22
C LYS A 209 7.03 6.61 -23.16
N ILE A 210 8.32 6.48 -22.87
CA ILE A 210 9.06 7.50 -22.13
C ILE A 210 9.27 8.68 -23.08
N TYR A 211 8.64 9.81 -22.78
CA TYR A 211 8.80 11.07 -23.50
C TYR A 211 9.60 12.07 -22.66
N GLN A 212 10.49 12.81 -23.31
CA GLN A 212 11.11 13.98 -22.72
C GLN A 212 10.06 15.10 -22.62
N GLN A 213 9.63 15.43 -21.40
CA GLN A 213 8.97 16.70 -21.13
C GLN A 213 10.05 17.78 -20.91
N GLY A 214 10.17 18.72 -21.86
CA GLY A 214 10.89 19.98 -21.63
C GLY A 214 12.21 20.15 -22.40
N ARG A 215 12.47 21.41 -22.76
CA ARG A 215 13.50 21.90 -23.70
C ARG A 215 14.98 21.74 -23.29
N ASN A 216 15.34 21.03 -22.22
CA ASN A 216 16.68 21.18 -21.64
C ASN A 216 17.61 19.95 -21.80
N SER A 217 18.45 20.07 -22.84
CA SER A 217 19.82 19.54 -23.03
C SER A 217 20.10 18.05 -22.72
N CYS A 218 19.81 17.18 -23.69
CA CYS A 218 20.60 15.96 -23.86
C CYS A 218 21.98 16.34 -24.40
N VAL A 219 23.05 15.92 -23.73
CA VAL A 219 24.44 16.11 -24.18
C VAL A 219 25.02 14.75 -24.52
N VAL A 220 25.16 14.47 -25.81
CA VAL A 220 25.96 13.32 -26.28
C VAL A 220 27.38 13.80 -26.49
N LYS A 221 28.32 13.30 -25.67
CA LYS A 221 29.74 13.56 -25.90
C LYS A 221 30.21 12.74 -27.09
N GLY A 222 30.76 13.43 -28.09
CA GLY A 222 31.29 12.81 -29.31
C GLY A 222 30.36 12.89 -30.53
N ASN A 223 29.11 13.34 -30.39
CA ASN A 223 28.23 13.57 -31.54
C ASN A 223 27.42 14.86 -31.40
N LYS A 224 27.85 15.91 -32.12
CA LYS A 224 27.21 17.24 -32.08
C LYS A 224 25.85 17.30 -32.80
N GLN A 225 25.55 16.32 -33.65
CA GLN A 225 24.31 16.26 -34.43
C GLN A 225 23.11 15.88 -33.55
N VAL A 226 23.32 15.04 -32.53
CA VAL A 226 22.25 14.62 -31.63
C VAL A 226 21.78 15.80 -30.78
N LYS A 227 20.48 16.11 -30.86
CA LYS A 227 19.82 17.12 -30.01
C LYS A 227 18.75 16.53 -29.11
N LEU A 228 18.17 15.38 -29.48
CA LEU A 228 17.09 14.73 -28.75
C LEU A 228 17.37 13.23 -28.64
N ILE A 229 16.97 12.62 -27.52
CA ILE A 229 17.06 11.18 -27.28
C ILE A 229 15.74 10.69 -26.73
N LYS A 230 15.28 9.53 -27.21
CA LYS A 230 14.11 8.82 -26.70
C LYS A 230 14.54 7.44 -26.24
N ILE A 231 14.16 7.04 -25.04
CA ILE A 231 14.44 5.71 -24.49
C ILE A 231 13.13 4.92 -24.45
N GLN A 232 13.13 3.64 -24.84
CA GLN A 232 11.93 2.80 -24.78
C GLN A 232 12.29 1.42 -24.25
N THR A 233 11.48 0.87 -23.34
CA THR A 233 11.57 -0.55 -22.97
C THR A 233 10.90 -1.39 -24.06
N LEU A 234 11.60 -2.42 -24.54
CA LEU A 234 11.05 -3.38 -25.50
C LEU A 234 10.41 -4.54 -24.75
N ILE A 235 9.19 -4.91 -25.16
CA ILE A 235 8.50 -6.09 -24.62
C ILE A 235 9.13 -7.34 -25.22
N LEU A 236 9.53 -8.28 -24.38
CA LEU A 236 10.00 -9.60 -24.80
C LEU A 236 8.81 -10.55 -24.96
N ILE A 237 8.90 -11.47 -25.92
CA ILE A 237 7.79 -12.36 -26.28
C ILE A 237 7.46 -13.36 -25.15
N ASP A 238 8.45 -13.75 -24.34
CA ASP A 238 8.32 -14.71 -23.23
C ASP A 238 8.11 -14.03 -21.86
N ASP A 239 7.50 -12.84 -21.81
CA ASP A 239 7.15 -12.18 -20.53
C ASP A 239 5.83 -12.70 -19.93
N TYR A 240 5.22 -13.75 -20.52
CA TYR A 240 4.01 -14.45 -20.05
C TYR A 240 4.34 -15.88 -19.57
#